data_AF-A0A967YHR6-F1
#
_entry.id   AF-A0A967YHR6-F1
#
_cell.length_a   1.000
_cell.length_b   1.000
_cell.length_c   1.000
_cell.angle_alpha   90.00
_cell.angle_beta   90.00
_cell.angle_gamma   90.00
#
_symmetry.space_group_name_H-M   'P 1'
#
loop_
_entity.id
_entity.type
_entity.pdbx_description
1 polymer ?
#
loop_
_entity_poly.entity_id
_entity_poly.type
_entity_poly.pdbx_seq_one_letter_code
_entity_poly.pdbx_strand_id
1 'polypeptide(L)' 'FAKELEKRTREFAVRIIKISTRLPNTPEGRVVRNQLTKAGTSVGANYREANRARSKADFRNKIKICESESSETQF' A
#
# COMPACT_ATOMS: atom_id res chain seq x y z
N PHE A 1 8.03 -7.51 -15.96
CA PHE A 1 7.35 -6.28 -15.50
C PHE A 1 6.46 -6.54 -14.27
N ALA A 2 5.39 -7.34 -14.37
CA ALA A 2 4.46 -7.57 -13.25
C ALA A 2 5.11 -8.13 -11.96
N LYS A 3 5.96 -9.16 -12.09
CA LYS A 3 6.70 -9.74 -10.95
C LYS A 3 7.66 -8.76 -10.27
N GLU A 4 8.26 -7.87 -11.05
CA GLU A 4 9.19 -6.86 -10.55
C GLU A 4 8.45 -5.79 -9.74
N LEU A 5 7.31 -5.31 -10.26
CA LEU A 5 6.50 -4.33 -9.55
C LEU A 5 5.85 -4.94 -8.30
N GLU A 6 5.48 -6.23 -8.32
CA GLU A 6 5.01 -6.95 -7.12
C GLU A 6 6.08 -7.06 -6.03
N LYS A 7 7.34 -7.30 -6.43
CA LYS A 7 8.47 -7.27 -5.49
C LYS A 7 8.64 -5.87 -4.88
N ARG A 8 8.61 -4.82 -5.71
CA ARG A 8 8.76 -3.42 -5.25
C ARG A 8 7.65 -3.00 -4.29
N THR A 9 6.40 -3.35 -4.55
CA THR A 9 5.27 -3.01 -3.65
C THR A 9 5.31 -3.81 -2.35
N ARG A 10 5.80 -5.05 -2.39
CA ARG A 10 6.07 -5.84 -1.17
C ARG A 10 7.16 -5.19 -0.31
N GLU A 11 8.28 -4.79 -0.92
CA GLU A 11 9.37 -4.11 -0.21
C GLU A 11 8.91 -2.77 0.37
N PHE A 12 8.07 -2.04 -0.35
CA PHE A 12 7.42 -0.82 0.14
C PHE A 12 6.58 -1.08 1.39
N ALA A 13 5.70 -2.09 1.37
CA ALA A 13 4.89 -2.48 2.53
C ALA A 13 5.75 -2.82 3.76
N VAL A 14 6.87 -3.54 3.56
CA VAL A 14 7.83 -3.84 4.65
C VAL A 14 8.47 -2.58 5.21
N ARG A 15 8.83 -1.60 4.36
CA ARG A 15 9.38 -0.31 4.83
C ARG A 15 8.35 0.49 5.62
N ILE A 16 7.09 0.51 5.17
CA ILE A 16 5.99 1.18 5.88
C ILE A 16 5.82 0.59 7.29
N ILE A 17 5.77 -0.73 7.41
CA ILE A 17 5.68 -1.40 8.73
C ILE A 17 6.88 -1.02 9.61
N LYS A 18 8.10 -1.02 9.06
CA LYS A 18 9.29 -0.61 9.83
C LYS A 18 9.21 0.84 10.32
N ILE A 19 8.71 1.77 9.50
CA ILE A 19 8.53 3.17 9.91
C ILE A 19 7.43 3.28 10.97
N SER A 20 6.30 2.58 10.77
CA SER A 20 5.15 2.70 11.66
C SER A 20 5.44 2.19 13.09
N THR A 21 6.33 1.20 13.22
CA THR A 21 6.83 0.72 14.52
C THR A 21 7.69 1.75 15.28
N ARG A 22 8.23 2.76 14.60
CA ARG A 22 9.07 3.81 15.21
C ARG A 22 8.27 5.04 15.64
N LEU A 23 6.99 5.12 15.28
CA LEU A 23 6.15 6.25 15.67
C LEU A 23 5.90 6.25 17.18
N PRO A 24 5.86 7.42 17.83
CA PRO A 24 5.65 7.54 19.26
C PRO A 24 4.30 6.95 19.68
N ASN A 25 4.24 6.40 20.89
CA ASN A 25 3.01 5.82 21.42
C ASN A 25 2.09 6.87 22.09
N THR A 26 1.83 7.97 21.38
CA THR A 26 0.85 8.99 21.79
C THR A 26 -0.50 8.74 21.09
N PRO A 27 -1.60 9.36 21.53
CA PRO A 27 -2.87 9.32 20.78
C PRO A 27 -2.71 9.69 19.30
N GLU A 28 -2.01 10.78 18.99
CA GLU A 28 -1.76 11.28 17.63
C GLU A 28 -0.86 10.32 16.86
N GLY A 29 0.22 9.84 17.49
CA GLY A 29 1.13 8.87 16.90
C GLY A 29 0.44 7.56 16.54
N ARG A 30 -0.56 7.12 17.31
CA ARG A 30 -1.39 5.94 17.00
C ARG A 30 -2.31 6.18 15.80
N VAL A 31 -2.89 7.37 15.67
CA VAL A 31 -3.71 7.74 14.50
C VAL A 31 -2.86 7.69 13.23
N VAL A 32 -1.72 8.37 13.23
CA VAL A 32 -0.78 8.39 12.08
C VAL A 32 -0.27 6.98 11.78
N ARG A 33 0.10 6.20 12.80
CA ARG A 33 0.53 4.80 12.63
C ARG A 33 -0.52 3.95 11.92
N ASN A 34 -1.78 4.08 12.31
CA ASN A 34 -2.87 3.29 11.74
C ASN A 34 -3.14 3.69 10.30
N GLN A 35 -3.22 5.00 10.00
CA GLN A 35 -3.41 5.50 8.63
C GLN A 35 -2.26 5.07 7.72
N LEU A 36 -1.02 5.35 8.13
CA LEU A 36 0.18 5.03 7.36
C LEU A 36 0.31 3.52 7.11
N THR A 37 0.11 2.70 8.15
CA THR A 37 0.24 1.23 8.00
C THR A 37 -0.82 0.68 7.07
N LYS A 38 -2.07 1.15 7.18
CA LYS A 38 -3.17 0.69 6.33
C LYS A 38 -2.95 1.09 4.87
N ALA A 39 -2.74 2.38 4.60
CA ALA A 39 -2.57 2.89 3.23
C ALA A 39 -1.29 2.34 2.57
N GLY A 40 -0.17 2.30 3.29
CA GLY A 40 1.09 1.86 2.69
C GLY A 40 1.14 0.35 2.39
N THR A 41 0.43 -0.48 3.18
CA THR A 41 0.37 -1.93 2.93
C THR A 41 -0.69 -2.32 1.91
N SER A 42 -1.77 -1.54 1.77
CA SER A 42 -2.85 -1.78 0.81
C SER A 42 -2.37 -1.67 -0.65
N VAL A 43 -1.35 -0.85 -0.93
CA VAL A 43 -0.74 -0.73 -2.28
C VAL A 43 -0.26 -2.09 -2.80
N GLY A 44 0.48 -2.84 -1.97
CA GLY A 44 0.97 -4.17 -2.33
C GLY A 44 -0.15 -5.20 -2.46
N ALA A 45 -1.14 -5.15 -1.57
CA ALA A 45 -2.30 -6.03 -1.62
C ALA A 45 -3.12 -5.83 -2.90
N ASN A 46 -3.50 -4.59 -3.22
CA ASN A 46 -4.26 -4.24 -4.41
C ASN A 46 -3.48 -4.54 -5.70
N TYR A 47 -2.17 -4.31 -5.73
CA TYR A 47 -1.36 -4.64 -6.90
C TYR A 47 -1.31 -6.15 -7.15
N ARG A 48 -1.19 -6.96 -6.09
CA ARG A 48 -1.24 -8.42 -6.18
C ARG A 48 -2.59 -8.92 -6.68
N GLU A 49 -3.68 -8.27 -6.28
CA GLU A 49 -5.00 -8.56 -6.84
C GLU A 49 -5.15 -8.11 -8.29
N ALA A 50 -4.56 -6.97 -8.67
CA ALA A 50 -4.54 -6.51 -10.07
C ALA A 50 -3.89 -7.55 -10.97
N ASN A 51 -2.77 -8.15 -10.53
CA ASN A 51 -2.12 -9.26 -11.26
C ASN A 51 -3.01 -10.50 -11.44
N ARG A 52 -4.11 -10.63 -10.69
CA ARG A 52 -5.10 -11.71 -10.76
C ARG A 52 -6.45 -11.27 -11.33
N ALA A 53 -6.49 -10.07 -11.92
CA ALA A 53 -7.72 -9.49 -12.43
C ALA A 53 -8.36 -10.37 -13.52
N ARG A 54 -9.69 -10.44 -13.51
CA ARG A 54 -10.46 -11.29 -14.45
C ARG A 54 -10.73 -10.59 -15.79
N SER A 55 -10.45 -9.30 -15.88
CA SER A 55 -10.62 -8.49 -17.10
C SER A 55 -9.70 -7.27 -17.10
N LYS A 56 -9.55 -6.63 -18.27
CA LYS A 56 -8.81 -5.36 -18.38
C LYS A 56 -9.46 -4.22 -17.57
N ALA A 57 -10.78 -4.23 -17.42
CA ALA A 57 -11.49 -3.22 -16.64
C ALA A 57 -11.23 -3.39 -15.14
N ASP A 58 -11.29 -4.64 -14.65
CA ASP A 58 -10.97 -5.00 -13.28
C ASP A 58 -9.50 -4.65 -12.93
N PHE A 59 -8.57 -4.95 -13.83
CA PHE A 59 -7.17 -4.56 -13.69
C PHE A 59 -7.02 -3.05 -13.50
N ARG A 60 -7.61 -2.24 -14.39
CA ARG A 60 -7.54 -0.76 -14.29
C ARG A 60 -8.13 -0.23 -13.00
N ASN A 61 -9.26 -0.79 -12.55
CA ASN A 61 -9.89 -0.39 -11.31
C ASN A 61 -8.95 -0.64 -10.11
N LYS A 62 -8.33 -1.82 -10.04
CA LYS A 62 -7.38 -2.16 -8.97
C LYS A 62 -6.10 -1.32 -8.99
N ILE A 63 -5.62 -0.94 -10.18
CA ILE A 63 -4.50 0.00 -10.31
C ILE A 63 -4.88 1.41 -9.81
N LYS A 64 -6.08 1.89 -10.11
CA LYS A 64 -6.58 3.18 -9.56
C LYS A 64 -6.62 3.16 -8.02
N ILE A 65 -7.02 2.05 -7.42
CA ILE A 65 -6.99 1.91 -5.96
C ILE A 65 -5.53 2.01 -5.45
N CYS A 66 -4.57 1.32 -6.11
CA CYS A 66 -3.16 1.44 -5.74
C CYS A 66 -2.64 2.88 -5.80
N GLU A 67 -3.06 3.65 -6.80
CA GLU A 67 -2.71 5.07 -6.96
C GLU A 67 -3.26 5.91 -5.80
N SER A 68 -4.55 5.77 -5.47
CA SER A 68 -5.17 6.48 -4.35
C SER A 68 -4.47 6.18 -3.02
N GLU A 69 -4.19 4.91 -2.73
CA GLU A 69 -3.54 4.47 -1.49
C GLU A 69 -2.08 4.95 -1.42
N SER A 70 -1.40 5.03 -2.57
CA SER A 70 -0.04 5.61 -2.64
C SER A 70 -0.06 7.11 -2.37
N SER A 71 -1.05 7.83 -2.91
CA SER A 71 -1.24 9.26 -2.64
C SER A 71 -1.57 9.53 -1.17
N GLU A 72 -2.40 8.70 -0.55
CA GLU A 72 -2.71 8.80 0.89
C GLU A 72 -1.49 8.49 1.75
N THR A 73 -0.65 7.52 1.35
CA THR A 73 0.59 7.21 2.06
C THR A 73 1.63 8.34 1.99
N GLN A 74 1.58 9.17 0.93
CA GLN A 74 2.49 10.30 0.73
C GLN A 74 2.07 11.54 1.54
N PHE A 75 0.78 11.70 1.83
CA PHE A 75 0.23 12.84 2.56
C PHE A 75 0.55 12.77 4.06
#